data_AF-A0AAF0HZH8-F1
#
_entry.id   AF-A0AAF0HZH8-F1
#
_cell.length_a   1.000
_cell.length_b   1.000
_cell.length_c   1.000
_cell.angle_alpha   90.00
_cell.angle_beta   90.00
_cell.angle_gamma   90.00
#
_symmetry.space_group_name_H-M   'P 1'
#
loop_
_entity.id
_entity.type
_entity.pdbx_description
1 polymer ?
#
loop_
_entity_poly.entity_id
_entity_poly.type
_entity_poly.pdbx_seq_one_letter_code
_entity_poly.pdbx_strand_id
1 'polypeptide(L)' 'MIIHIRNGRFIFTASSLNRSRRFVCFSEGIAWTYVQKLAAACAAEMR' A
#
# COMPACT_ATOMS: atom_id res chain seq x y z
N MET A 1 -7.40 1.81 1.41
CA MET A 1 -6.53 1.37 0.29
C MET A 1 -7.25 1.82 -0.95
N ILE A 2 -6.57 2.61 -1.77
CA ILE A 2 -7.10 3.06 -3.05
C ILE A 2 -6.19 2.46 -4.13
N ILE A 3 -6.78 1.94 -5.21
CA ILE A 3 -6.06 1.33 -6.32
C ILE A 3 -6.47 2.03 -7.60
N HIS A 4 -5.51 2.60 -8.34
CA HIS A 4 -5.75 3.14 -9.67
C HIS A 4 -5.06 2.27 -10.71
N ILE A 5 -5.75 1.96 -11.79
CA ILE A 5 -5.20 1.18 -12.91
C ILE A 5 -4.92 2.14 -14.06
N ARG A 6 -3.68 2.19 -14.55
CA ARG A 6 -3.29 3.08 -15.65
C ARG A 6 -2.23 2.42 -16.52
N ASN A 7 -2.54 2.24 -17.81
CA ASN A 7 -1.63 1.65 -18.81
C ASN A 7 -1.00 0.32 -18.35
N GLY A 8 -1.80 -0.62 -17.84
CA GLY A 8 -1.31 -1.93 -17.36
C GLY A 8 -0.50 -1.89 -16.06
N ARG A 9 -0.45 -0.74 -15.37
CA ARG A 9 0.18 -0.60 -14.06
C ARG A 9 -0.86 -0.32 -12.98
N PHE A 10 -0.58 -0.79 -11.78
CA PHE A 10 -1.39 -0.58 -10.59
C PHE A 10 -0.72 0.44 -9.67
N ILE A 11 -1.44 1.48 -9.30
CA ILE A 11 -1.00 2.46 -8.30
C ILE A 11 -1.73 2.15 -7.01
N PHE A 12 -0.99 1.69 -6.01
CA PHE A 12 -1.53 1.39 -4.69
C PHE A 12 -1.24 2.54 -3.74
N THR A 13 -2.28 3.03 -3.07
CA THR A 13 -2.20 4.05 -2.03
C THR A 13 -2.60 3.46 -0.69
N ALA A 14 -1.65 3.43 0.24
CA ALA A 14 -1.89 3.16 1.65
C ALA A 14 -2.47 4.42 2.32
N SER A 15 -3.77 4.63 2.16
CA SER A 15 -4.49 5.87 2.52
C SER A 15 -4.23 6.36 3.96
N SER A 16 -4.15 5.44 4.93
CA SER A 16 -3.87 5.76 6.34
C SER A 16 -2.45 6.27 6.60
N LEU A 17 -1.56 6.16 5.61
CA LEU A 17 -0.15 6.53 5.69
C LEU A 17 0.25 7.58 4.65
N ASN A 18 -0.69 8.01 3.81
CA ASN A 18 -0.47 8.91 2.69
C ASN A 18 0.73 8.50 1.79
N ARG A 19 0.93 7.18 1.63
CA ARG A 19 2.01 6.61 0.81
C ARG A 19 1.44 5.94 -0.42
N SER A 20 2.06 6.20 -1.57
CA SER A 20 1.63 5.65 -2.86
C SER A 20 2.80 5.03 -3.60
N ARG A 21 2.58 3.89 -4.25
CA ARG A 21 3.60 3.22 -5.07
C ARG A 21 2.98 2.54 -6.30
N ARG A 22 3.76 2.51 -7.38
CA ARG A 22 3.40 1.85 -8.65
C ARG A 22 3.92 0.42 -8.68
N PHE A 23 3.10 -0.48 -9.21
CA PHE A 23 3.37 -1.89 -9.37
C PHE A 23 2.95 -2.36 -10.76
N VAL A 24 3.68 -3.33 -11.28
CA VAL A 24 3.30 -4.03 -12.52
C VAL A 24 2.38 -5.20 -12.19
N CYS A 25 2.62 -5.89 -11.07
CA CYS A 25 1.76 -6.98 -10.60
C CYS A 25 0.82 -6.51 -9.48
N PHE A 26 -0.44 -6.94 -9.55
CA PHE A 26 -1.45 -6.59 -8.54
C PHE A 26 -1.12 -7.17 -7.16
N SER A 27 -0.67 -8.42 -7.10
CA SER A 27 -0.32 -9.13 -5.87
C SER A 27 0.80 -8.45 -5.09
N GLU A 28 1.82 -7.93 -5.77
CA GLU A 28 2.91 -7.17 -5.16
C GLU A 28 2.40 -5.90 -4.47
N GLY A 29 1.45 -5.20 -5.09
CA GLY A 29 0.85 -4.00 -4.50
C GLY A 29 -0.02 -4.28 -3.28
N ILE A 30 -0.73 -5.40 -3.28
CA ILE A 30 -1.48 -5.88 -2.10
C ILE A 30 -0.52 -6.21 -0.95
N ALA A 31 0.52 -7.01 -1.21
CA ALA A 31 1.51 -7.39 -0.21
C ALA A 31 2.21 -6.17 0.38
N TRP A 32 2.62 -5.22 -0.46
CA TRP A 32 3.21 -3.96 -0.01
C TRP A 32 2.25 -3.16 0.88
N THR A 33 0.99 -3.00 0.47
CA THR A 33 -0.01 -2.25 1.26
C THR A 33 -0.26 -2.90 2.61
N TYR A 34 -0.30 -4.23 2.67
CA TYR A 34 -0.45 -4.99 3.91
C TYR A 34 0.72 -4.75 4.87
N VAL A 35 1.96 -4.89 4.39
CA VAL A 35 3.17 -4.64 5.21
C VAL A 35 3.22 -3.20 5.73
N GLN A 36 2.86 -2.20 4.90
CA GLN A 36 2.82 -0.81 5.36
C GLN A 36 1.83 -0.61 6.50
N LYS A 37 0.62 -1.17 6.38
CA LYS A 37 -0.40 -1.08 7.44
C LYS A 37 0.01 -1.81 8.71
N LEU A 38 0.62 -2.99 8.59
CA LEU A 38 1.11 -3.77 9.73
C LEU A 38 2.19 -3.00 10.49
N ALA A 39 3.17 -2.43 9.77
CA ALA A 39 4.22 -1.62 10.38
C ALA A 39 3.65 -0.39 11.10
N ALA A 40 2.62 0.24 10.54
CA ALA A 40 1.95 1.38 11.18
C ALA A 40 1.17 0.98 12.44
N ALA A 41 0.47 -0.16 12.42
CA ALA A 41 -0.22 -0.68 13.60
C ALA A 41 0.78 -0.98 14.73
N CYS A 42 1.88 -1.67 14.40
CA CYS A 42 2.95 -1.96 15.36
C CYS A 42 3.57 -0.69 15.95
N ALA A 43 3.81 0.34 15.12
CA ALA A 43 4.31 1.63 15.59
C ALA A 43 3.32 2.40 16.48
N ALA A 44 2.01 2.16 16.33
CA ALA A 44 0.97 2.78 17.15
C ALA A 44 0.84 2.10 18.53
N GLU A 45 1.06 0.79 18.62
CA GLU A 45 1.04 0.05 19.89
C GLU A 45 2.25 0.33 20.80
N MET A 46 3.36 0.78 20.22
CA MET A 46 4.59 1.14 20.97
C MET A 46 4.56 2.55 21.58
N ARG A 47 3.43 3.27 21.52
CA ARG A 47 3.31 4.68 21.88
C ARG A 47 2.28 4.89 22.98
#